data_AF-A0A1I1TJ54-F1
#
_entry.id   AF-A0A1I1TJ54-F1
#
_cell.length_a   1.000
_cell.length_b   1.000
_cell.length_c   1.000
_cell.angle_alpha   90.00
_cell.angle_beta   90.00
_cell.angle_gamma   90.00
#
_symmetry.space_group_name_H-M   'P 1'
#
loop_
_entity.id
_entity.type
_entity.pdbx_description
1 polymer ?
#
loop_
_entity_poly.entity_id
_entity_poly.type
_entity_poly.pdbx_seq_one_letter_code
_entity_poly.pdbx_strand_id
1 'polypeptide(L)'
;MTQDTWRWLLAPVRQWRTRRLMARHGPALSYPTAWALITLHSCPQEVPLLCQVLREAGVRQGEGSIVPDDWRLLGARERARRSRWLRRHGCSPVRRLAIDDALIRAVGLTVTDWGPPGSGEG
;
A
#
# COMPACT_ATOMS: atom_id res chain seq x y z
N MET A 1 -5.40 7.03 28.96
CA MET A 1 -4.61 5.91 28.40
C MET A 1 -3.61 6.49 27.42
N THR A 2 -2.31 6.26 27.62
CA THR A 2 -1.23 6.90 26.87
C THR A 2 -1.10 6.31 25.46
N GLN A 3 -0.55 7.08 24.50
CA GLN A 3 -0.33 6.65 23.11
C GLN A 3 0.47 5.34 23.01
N ASP A 4 1.36 5.08 23.98
CA ASP A 4 2.21 3.88 24.00
C ASP A 4 1.42 2.58 24.19
N THR A 5 0.33 2.59 24.97
CA THR A 5 -0.49 1.38 25.17
C THR A 5 -1.23 0.97 23.89
N TRP A 6 -1.66 1.94 23.08
CA TRP A 6 -2.30 1.68 21.78
C TRP A 6 -1.33 1.12 20.74
N ARG A 7 -0.06 1.54 20.76
CA ARG A 7 0.97 1.10 19.81
C ARG A 7 1.24 -0.41 19.90
N TRP A 8 1.28 -0.98 21.10
CA TRP A 8 1.55 -2.41 21.30
C TRP A 8 0.36 -3.31 20.96
N LEU A 9 -0.86 -2.90 21.31
CA LEU A 9 -2.08 -3.65 20.97
C LEU A 9 -2.35 -3.66 19.46
N LEU A 10 -1.93 -2.62 18.75
CA LEU A 10 -2.08 -2.53 17.29
C LEU A 10 -0.99 -3.25 16.52
N ALA A 11 0.15 -3.60 17.12
CA ALA A 11 1.26 -4.22 16.39
C ALA A 11 0.89 -5.58 15.72
N PRO A 12 0.20 -6.52 16.40
CA PRO A 12 -0.23 -7.78 15.77
C PRO A 12 -1.30 -7.57 14.70
N VAL A 13 -2.27 -6.68 14.96
CA VAL A 13 -3.35 -6.36 14.02
C VAL A 13 -2.79 -5.67 12.78
N ARG A 14 -1.86 -4.72 12.94
CA ARG A 14 -1.15 -4.05 11.85
C ARG A 14 -0.36 -5.08 11.05
N GLN A 15 0.41 -5.96 11.68
CA GLN A 15 1.16 -7.00 10.98
C GLN A 15 0.25 -7.94 10.16
N TRP A 16 -0.90 -8.35 10.72
CA TRP A 16 -1.88 -9.13 9.98
C TRP A 16 -2.48 -8.35 8.80
N ARG A 17 -2.85 -7.09 8.99
CA ARG A 17 -3.36 -6.22 7.93
C ARG A 17 -2.32 -5.99 6.82
N THR A 18 -1.04 -5.84 7.18
CA THR A 18 0.08 -5.74 6.25
C THR A 18 0.19 -6.99 5.39
N ARG A 19 0.26 -8.17 6.02
CA ARG A 19 0.32 -9.45 5.29
C ARG A 19 -0.90 -9.67 4.42
N ARG A 20 -2.09 -9.29 4.91
CA ARG A 20 -3.33 -9.36 4.14
C ARG A 20 -3.31 -8.43 2.94
N LEU A 21 -2.79 -7.22 3.09
CA LEU A 21 -2.63 -6.25 1.99
C LEU A 21 -1.67 -6.79 0.94
N MET A 22 -0.50 -7.32 1.35
CA MET A 22 0.46 -7.96 0.45
C MET A 22 -0.16 -9.15 -0.29
N ALA A 23 -0.87 -10.03 0.42
CA ALA A 23 -1.52 -11.18 -0.21
C ALA A 23 -2.55 -10.74 -1.27
N ARG A 24 -3.27 -9.65 -1.03
CA ARG A 24 -4.27 -9.09 -1.95
C ARG A 24 -3.64 -8.37 -3.13
N HIS A 25 -2.63 -7.53 -2.88
CA HIS A 25 -1.95 -6.73 -3.91
C HIS A 25 -1.04 -7.59 -4.79
N GLY A 26 -0.34 -8.55 -4.19
CA GLY A 26 0.62 -9.42 -4.86
C GLY A 26 2.08 -9.05 -4.61
N PRO A 27 2.99 -9.70 -5.34
CA PRO A 27 4.43 -9.63 -5.09
C PRO A 27 5.05 -8.26 -5.35
N ALA A 28 4.36 -7.39 -6.09
CA ALA A 28 4.81 -6.02 -6.33
C ALA A 28 4.81 -5.13 -5.07
N LEU A 29 4.07 -5.52 -4.02
CA LEU A 29 4.01 -4.75 -2.78
C LEU A 29 4.96 -5.31 -1.73
N SER A 30 6.05 -4.58 -1.49
CA SER A 30 7.02 -4.92 -0.44
C SER A 30 6.40 -4.82 0.96
N TYR A 31 6.96 -5.54 1.94
CA TYR A 31 6.50 -5.45 3.32
C TYR A 31 6.64 -4.03 3.92
N PRO A 32 7.78 -3.32 3.79
CA PRO A 32 7.90 -1.94 4.27
C PRO A 32 6.83 -1.01 3.68
N THR A 33 6.58 -1.10 2.36
CA THR A 33 5.53 -0.31 1.68
C THR A 33 4.14 -0.67 2.18
N ALA A 34 3.82 -1.96 2.29
CA ALA A 34 2.52 -2.42 2.80
C ALA A 34 2.28 -1.99 4.24
N TRP A 35 3.31 -2.06 5.09
CA TRP A 35 3.23 -1.62 6.48
C TRP A 35 3.02 -0.12 6.57
N ALA A 36 3.76 0.67 5.79
CA ALA A 36 3.59 2.11 5.73
C ALA A 36 2.16 2.51 5.32
N LEU A 37 1.59 1.86 4.30
CA LEU A 37 0.21 2.11 3.87
C LEU A 37 -0.81 1.78 4.97
N ILE A 38 -0.66 0.64 5.66
CA ILE A 38 -1.55 0.28 6.78
C ILE A 38 -1.41 1.27 7.94
N THR A 39 -0.20 1.74 8.22
CA THR A 39 0.06 2.73 9.26
C THR A 39 -0.54 4.09 8.89
N LEU A 40 -0.35 4.59 7.66
CA LEU A 40 -0.98 5.82 7.19
C LEU A 40 -2.50 5.76 7.24
N HIS A 41 -3.08 4.62 6.82
CA HIS A 41 -4.53 4.41 6.87
C HIS A 41 -5.08 4.43 8.31
N SER A 42 -4.33 3.89 9.27
CA SER A 42 -4.82 3.74 10.64
C SER A 42 -4.45 4.93 11.55
N CYS A 43 -3.31 5.57 11.28
CA CYS A 43 -2.69 6.60 12.11
C CYS A 43 -1.94 7.64 11.23
N PRO A 44 -2.66 8.53 10.53
CA PRO A 44 -2.06 9.57 9.69
C PRO A 44 -1.06 10.47 10.42
N GLN A 45 -1.21 10.66 11.72
CA GLN A 45 -0.31 11.45 12.56
C GLN A 45 1.09 10.84 12.72
N GLU A 46 1.29 9.56 12.38
CA GLU A 46 2.59 8.87 12.48
C GLU A 46 3.51 9.14 11.27
N VAL A 47 3.18 10.10 10.39
CA VAL A 47 4.02 10.48 9.23
C VAL A 47 5.50 10.71 9.59
N PRO A 48 5.87 11.50 10.63
CA PRO A 48 7.28 11.72 10.97
C PRO A 48 8.02 10.43 11.32
N LEU A 49 7.37 9.55 12.08
CA LEU A 49 7.92 8.24 12.45
C LEU A 49 8.07 7.34 11.22
N LEU A 50 7.08 7.34 10.32
CA LEU A 50 7.13 6.60 9.08
C LEU A 50 8.28 7.03 8.18
N CYS A 51 8.53 8.34 8.07
CA CYS A 51 9.67 8.87 7.31
C CYS A 51 11.00 8.33 7.83
N GLN A 52 11.16 8.24 9.16
CA GLN A 52 12.35 7.69 9.78
C GLN A 52 12.49 6.18 9.49
N VAL A 53 11.45 5.40 9.77
CA VAL A 53 11.45 3.93 9.58
C VAL A 53 11.71 3.55 8.12
N LEU A 54 11.09 4.25 7.17
CA LEU A 54 11.28 3.98 5.74
C LEU A 54 12.72 4.27 5.28
N ARG A 55 13.35 5.32 5.83
CA ARG A 55 14.74 5.66 5.56
C ARG A 55 15.69 4.59 6.10
N GLU A 56 15.48 4.16 7.35
CA GLU A 56 16.25 3.08 7.97
C GLU A 56 16.09 1.75 7.23
N ALA A 57 14.90 1.48 6.68
CA ALA A 57 14.61 0.31 5.86
C ALA A 57 15.17 0.39 4.43
N GLY A 58 15.87 1.47 4.06
CA GLY A 58 16.43 1.66 2.73
C GLY A 58 15.38 1.84 1.63
N VAL A 59 14.14 2.18 1.98
CA VAL A 59 13.10 2.49 0.99
C VAL A 59 13.46 3.81 0.34
N ARG A 60 13.64 3.81 -1.00
CA ARG A 60 13.95 5.03 -1.75
C ARG A 60 12.81 6.03 -1.60
N GLN A 61 13.05 7.08 -0.84
CA GLN A 61 12.15 8.21 -0.70
C GLN A 61 12.29 9.12 -1.92
N GLY A 62 11.16 9.50 -2.52
CA GLY A 62 11.08 10.46 -3.62
C GLY A 62 9.97 11.47 -3.35
N GLU A 63 9.40 12.10 -4.38
CA GLU A 63 8.24 13.00 -4.23
C GLU A 63 7.00 12.30 -3.66
N GLY A 64 7.00 10.96 -3.66
CA GLY A 64 5.88 10.11 -3.28
C GLY A 64 4.79 10.15 -4.34
N SER A 65 4.43 8.99 -4.88
CA SER A 65 3.47 8.93 -5.97
C SER A 65 2.83 7.57 -6.09
N ILE A 66 1.60 7.56 -6.59
CA ILE A 66 0.95 6.34 -7.03
C ILE A 66 1.25 6.16 -8.52
N VAL A 67 2.01 5.12 -8.85
CA VAL A 67 2.43 4.84 -10.22
C VAL A 67 1.57 3.70 -10.78
N PRO A 68 1.03 3.81 -12.00
CA PRO A 68 0.30 2.71 -12.61
C PRO A 68 1.21 1.49 -12.82
N ASP A 69 0.67 0.30 -12.56
CA ASP A 69 1.33 -0.97 -12.79
C ASP A 69 1.29 -1.36 -14.28
N ASP A 70 2.34 -2.02 -14.75
CA ASP A 70 2.38 -2.54 -16.11
C ASP A 70 1.84 -3.97 -16.17
N TRP A 71 0.58 -4.10 -16.61
CA TRP A 71 -0.10 -5.39 -16.72
C TRP A 71 0.52 -6.32 -17.77
N ARG A 72 1.34 -5.80 -18.70
CA ARG A 72 2.02 -6.58 -19.74
C ARG A 72 3.09 -7.49 -19.15
N LEU A 73 3.72 -7.04 -18.06
CA LEU A 73 4.75 -7.80 -17.34
C LEU A 73 4.18 -8.88 -16.42
N LEU A 74 2.85 -8.93 -16.23
CA LEU A 74 2.20 -9.91 -15.38
C LEU A 74 1.95 -11.23 -16.12
N GLY A 75 2.29 -12.35 -15.47
CA GLY A 75 1.87 -13.67 -15.91
C GLY A 75 0.33 -13.84 -15.89
N ALA A 76 -0.18 -14.73 -16.74
CA ALA A 76 -1.62 -14.92 -16.94
C ALA A 76 -2.42 -15.19 -15.65
N ARG A 77 -1.85 -15.98 -14.72
CA ARG A 77 -2.46 -16.28 -13.41
C ARG A 77 -2.66 -15.02 -12.57
N GLU A 78 -1.65 -14.14 -12.53
CA GLU A 78 -1.69 -12.92 -11.74
C GLU A 78 -2.64 -11.90 -12.36
N ARG A 79 -2.61 -11.77 -13.69
CA ARG A 79 -3.56 -10.95 -14.44
C ARG A 79 -5.00 -11.36 -14.15
N ALA A 80 -5.32 -12.65 -14.23
CA ALA A 80 -6.65 -13.18 -13.94
C ALA A 80 -7.08 -12.95 -12.48
N ARG A 81 -6.15 -13.08 -11.53
CA ARG A 81 -6.39 -12.81 -10.10
C ARG A 81 -6.77 -11.34 -9.87
N ARG A 82 -5.99 -10.41 -10.43
CA ARG A 82 -6.25 -8.96 -10.32
C ARG A 82 -7.53 -8.55 -11.04
N SER A 83 -7.80 -9.07 -12.23
CA SER A 83 -9.07 -8.81 -12.93
C SER A 83 -10.28 -9.26 -12.11
N ARG A 84 -10.21 -10.45 -11.48
CA ARG A 84 -11.28 -10.96 -10.61
C ARG A 84 -11.51 -10.05 -9.41
N TRP A 85 -10.44 -9.54 -8.80
CA TRP A 85 -10.53 -8.57 -7.72
C TRP A 85 -11.17 -7.28 -8.18
N LEU A 86 -10.69 -6.68 -9.28
CA LEU A 86 -11.22 -5.42 -9.81
C LEU A 86 -12.70 -5.54 -10.16
N ARG A 87 -13.14 -6.64 -10.78
CA ARG A 87 -14.57 -6.90 -11.04
C ARG A 87 -15.41 -6.95 -9.75
N ARG A 88 -14.84 -7.44 -8.65
CA ARG A 88 -15.55 -7.57 -7.37
C ARG A 88 -15.55 -6.29 -6.54
N HIS A 89 -14.48 -5.51 -6.62
CA HIS A 89 -14.22 -4.40 -5.69
C HIS A 89 -14.20 -3.02 -6.35
N GLY A 90 -14.14 -2.94 -7.69
CA GLY A 90 -14.08 -1.68 -8.44
C GLY A 90 -12.75 -0.92 -8.32
N CYS A 91 -11.83 -1.37 -7.48
CA CYS A 91 -10.54 -0.71 -7.28
C CYS A 91 -9.48 -1.69 -6.75
N SER A 92 -8.22 -1.28 -6.82
CA SER A 92 -7.11 -2.05 -6.27
C SER A 92 -7.16 -2.13 -4.74
N PRO A 93 -6.39 -3.04 -4.12
CA PRO A 93 -6.23 -3.09 -2.67
C PRO A 93 -5.66 -1.79 -2.07
N VAL A 94 -4.79 -1.06 -2.79
CA VAL A 94 -4.19 0.20 -2.33
C VAL A 94 -5.24 1.32 -2.35
N ARG A 95 -5.95 1.51 -3.47
CA ARG A 95 -7.03 2.52 -3.55
C ARG A 95 -8.14 2.28 -2.54
N ARG A 96 -8.42 1.02 -2.20
CA ARG A 96 -9.41 0.67 -1.17
C ARG A 96 -9.04 1.15 0.23
N LEU A 97 -7.76 1.44 0.51
CA LEU A 97 -7.34 2.03 1.79
C LEU A 97 -7.77 3.49 1.92
N ALA A 98 -8.14 4.15 0.81
CA ALA A 98 -8.57 5.56 0.79
C ALA A 98 -7.60 6.49 1.54
N ILE A 99 -6.29 6.24 1.38
CA ILE A 99 -5.25 7.09 1.95
C ILE A 99 -5.15 8.33 1.06
N ASP A 100 -5.12 9.49 1.69
CA ASP A 100 -4.89 10.75 0.99
C ASP A 100 -3.52 10.73 0.29
N ASP A 101 -3.49 11.06 -1.00
CA ASP A 101 -2.26 11.17 -1.77
C ASP A 101 -1.26 12.14 -1.13
N ALA A 102 -1.73 13.16 -0.40
CA ALA A 102 -0.88 14.07 0.35
C ALA A 102 -0.07 13.35 1.44
N LEU A 103 -0.64 12.32 2.08
CA LEU A 103 0.07 11.51 3.08
C LEU A 103 1.13 10.62 2.42
N ILE A 104 0.81 10.06 1.25
CA ILE A 104 1.77 9.25 0.46
C ILE A 104 2.96 10.12 0.02
N ARG A 105 2.68 11.34 -0.44
CA ARG A 105 3.70 12.36 -0.75
C ARG A 105 4.52 12.75 0.47
N ALA A 106 3.87 12.99 1.60
CA ALA A 106 4.54 13.42 2.83
C ALA A 106 5.57 12.41 3.35
N VAL A 107 5.35 11.11 3.13
CA VAL A 107 6.32 10.05 3.48
C VAL A 107 7.28 9.68 2.34
N GLY A 108 7.17 10.37 1.19
CA GLY A 108 7.98 10.12 -0.01
C GLY A 108 7.83 8.70 -0.57
N LEU A 109 6.67 8.06 -0.36
CA LEU A 109 6.47 6.66 -0.72
C LEU A 109 5.97 6.55 -2.17
N THR A 110 6.72 5.85 -3.02
CA THR A 110 6.24 5.45 -4.35
C THR A 110 5.53 4.11 -4.27
N VAL A 111 4.28 4.04 -4.74
CA VAL A 111 3.42 2.86 -4.65
C VAL A 111 2.90 2.49 -6.02
N THR A 112 3.13 1.24 -6.43
CA THR A 112 2.54 0.72 -7.66
C THR A 112 1.07 0.36 -7.44
N ASP A 113 0.19 0.93 -8.27
CA ASP A 113 -1.25 0.69 -8.24
C ASP A 113 -1.70 0.02 -9.54
N TRP A 114 -2.66 -0.90 -9.47
CA TRP A 114 -3.09 -1.67 -10.63
C TRP A 114 -3.75 -0.82 -11.74
N GLY A 115 -3.99 0.47 -11.52
CA GLY A 115 -4.74 1.33 -12.42
C GLY A 115 -6.26 1.19 -12.23
N PRO A 116 -7.05 2.06 -12.88
CA PRO A 116 -8.50 2.02 -12.78
C PRO A 116 -9.06 0.78 -13.51
N PRO A 117 -10.23 0.26 -13.08
CA PRO A 117 -10.90 -0.81 -13.82
C PRO A 117 -11.33 -0.29 -15.20
N GLY A 118 -10.58 -0.63 -16.25
CA GLY A 118 -10.94 -0.27 -17.63
C GLY A 118 -9.79 0.17 -18.54
N SER A 119 -8.59 0.46 -18.01
CA SER A 119 -7.44 0.84 -18.86
C SER A 119 -6.79 -0.31 -19.64
N GLY A 120 -7.44 -1.47 -19.67
CA GLY A 120 -7.08 -2.55 -20.59
C GLY A 120 -7.73 -2.29 -21.95
N GLU A 121 -7.34 -1.20 -22.62
CA GLU A 121 -7.67 -0.99 -24.03
C GLU A 121 -6.37 -0.87 -24.83
N GLY A 122 -6.23 -1.78 -25.81
CA GLY A 122 -5.08 -1.95 -26.69
C GLY A 122 -4.59 -3.39 -26.71
#